data_AF-A0A1F6QM34-F1
#
_entry.id   AF-A0A1F6QM34-F1
#
_cell.length_a   1.000
_cell.length_b   1.000
_cell.length_c   1.000
_cell.angle_alpha   90.00
_cell.angle_beta   90.00
_cell.angle_gamma   90.00
#
_symmetry.space_group_name_H-M   'P 1'
#
loop_
_entity.id
_entity.type
_entity.pdbx_description
1 polymer ?
#
loop_
_entity_poly.entity_id
_entity_poly.type
_entity_poly.pdbx_seq_one_letter_code
_entity_poly.pdbx_strand_id
1 'polypeptide(L)'
;MKRTLLLLLIVSSFLMAASDTDTLSIMVNVKSIFSLEIDRHIVDFKTLLPGQMMRDMPDNEGVKVTAKSNNGNGWVLKISNLAELSDGSELIPNKYFYWSGYPSRSASGTWYGKGTDNLSLTPVLAYSASMSEYNNYPAGTDLYFKFDLKVPDKQKSGIYRSIVAFTLTE
;
A
#
# COMPACT_ATOMS: atom_id res chain seq x y z
N MET A 1 -73.97 -57.85 -35.56
CA MET A 1 -72.64 -57.65 -34.93
C MET A 1 -72.53 -56.20 -34.47
N LYS A 2 -72.68 -55.94 -33.17
CA LYS A 2 -72.51 -54.59 -32.57
C LYS A 2 -71.04 -54.41 -32.23
N ARG A 3 -70.36 -53.46 -32.88
CA ARG A 3 -69.01 -53.02 -32.52
C ARG A 3 -69.14 -51.85 -31.55
N THR A 4 -68.93 -52.11 -30.26
CA THR A 4 -68.88 -51.09 -29.22
C THR A 4 -67.51 -50.41 -29.31
N LEU A 5 -67.50 -49.13 -29.69
CA LEU A 5 -66.31 -48.29 -29.72
C LEU A 5 -66.02 -47.80 -28.29
N LEU A 6 -64.95 -48.30 -27.67
CA LEU A 6 -64.51 -47.86 -26.34
C LEU A 6 -63.64 -46.61 -26.52
N LEU A 7 -64.18 -45.44 -26.21
CA LEU A 7 -63.46 -44.18 -26.21
C LEU A 7 -62.57 -44.12 -24.96
N LEU A 8 -61.26 -44.26 -25.12
CA LEU A 8 -60.29 -44.15 -24.03
C LEU A 8 -60.02 -42.66 -23.74
N LEU A 9 -60.61 -42.14 -22.66
CA LEU A 9 -60.38 -40.78 -22.19
C LEU A 9 -59.02 -40.72 -21.48
N ILE A 10 -58.00 -40.13 -22.11
CA ILE A 10 -56.72 -39.83 -21.44
C ILE A 10 -56.90 -38.54 -20.65
N VAL A 11 -57.24 -38.66 -19.36
CA VAL A 11 -57.19 -37.54 -18.43
C VAL A 11 -55.73 -37.28 -18.10
N SER A 12 -55.11 -36.36 -18.83
CA SER A 12 -53.79 -35.81 -18.49
C SER A 12 -53.94 -34.96 -17.23
N SER A 13 -53.75 -35.58 -16.07
CA SER A 13 -53.65 -34.90 -14.78
C SER A 13 -52.34 -34.11 -14.75
N PHE A 14 -52.35 -32.85 -15.20
CA PHE A 14 -51.28 -31.92 -14.87
C PHE A 14 -51.33 -31.65 -13.36
N LEU A 15 -50.49 -32.35 -12.60
CA LEU A 15 -50.22 -32.04 -11.20
C LEU A 15 -49.55 -30.66 -11.13
N MET A 16 -50.33 -29.62 -10.90
CA MET A 16 -49.78 -28.33 -10.48
C MET A 16 -49.34 -28.46 -9.02
N ALA A 17 -48.03 -28.46 -8.78
CA ALA A 17 -47.48 -28.38 -7.44
C ALA A 17 -47.63 -26.93 -6.94
N ALA A 18 -48.31 -26.75 -5.81
CA ALA A 18 -48.36 -25.47 -5.12
C ALA A 18 -47.03 -25.22 -4.42
N SER A 19 -46.43 -24.05 -4.65
CA SER A 19 -45.26 -23.57 -3.92
C SER A 19 -45.57 -22.22 -3.28
N ASP A 20 -45.12 -22.05 -2.04
CA ASP A 20 -45.18 -20.79 -1.31
C ASP A 20 -43.74 -20.36 -0.96
N THR A 21 -43.41 -19.10 -1.21
CA THR A 21 -42.07 -18.56 -1.02
C THR A 21 -42.18 -17.23 -0.30
N ASP A 22 -41.57 -17.17 0.88
CA ASP A 22 -41.40 -15.93 1.64
C ASP A 22 -39.92 -15.52 1.62
N THR A 23 -39.64 -14.24 1.82
CA THR A 23 -38.29 -13.68 1.74
C THR A 23 -37.94 -12.90 3.00
N LEU A 24 -36.71 -13.11 3.49
CA LEU A 24 -36.11 -12.33 4.56
C LEU A 24 -34.97 -11.49 3.99
N SER A 25 -34.95 -10.20 4.32
CA SER A 25 -33.82 -9.32 4.01
C SER A 25 -32.77 -9.40 5.13
N ILE A 26 -31.55 -9.77 4.77
CA ILE A 26 -30.40 -9.78 5.68
C ILE A 26 -29.48 -8.62 5.28
N MET A 27 -29.09 -7.80 6.24
CA MET A 27 -28.18 -6.67 6.02
C MET A 27 -26.94 -6.83 6.89
N VAL A 28 -25.77 -6.53 6.30
CA VAL A 28 -24.48 -6.48 6.99
C VAL A 28 -23.79 -5.17 6.66
N ASN A 29 -23.17 -4.55 7.67
CA ASN A 29 -22.31 -3.38 7.49
C ASN A 29 -20.84 -3.80 7.65
N VAL A 30 -20.04 -3.60 6.61
CA VAL A 30 -18.60 -3.88 6.62
C VAL A 30 -17.85 -2.56 6.72
N LYS A 31 -17.00 -2.42 7.74
CA LYS A 31 -16.21 -1.20 7.94
C LYS A 31 -15.11 -1.07 6.88
N SER A 32 -14.89 0.16 6.41
CA SER A 32 -13.74 0.48 5.56
C SER A 32 -12.44 0.42 6.38
N ILE A 33 -11.42 -0.18 5.78
CA ILE A 33 -10.05 -0.26 6.28
C ILE A 33 -9.20 0.50 5.28
N PHE A 34 -8.43 1.46 5.79
CA PHE A 34 -7.45 2.23 5.04
C PHE A 34 -6.30 2.58 5.98
N SER A 35 -5.15 1.90 5.83
CA SER A 35 -4.07 1.99 6.83
C SER A 35 -2.67 1.79 6.24
N LEU A 36 -1.70 2.42 6.90
CA LEU A 36 -0.28 2.18 6.72
C LEU A 36 0.33 1.54 7.96
N GLU A 37 1.19 0.56 7.76
CA GLU A 37 2.05 -0.03 8.78
C GLU A 37 3.51 0.12 8.34
N ILE A 38 4.41 0.43 9.28
CA ILE A 38 5.86 0.53 9.04
C ILE A 38 6.54 -0.46 9.98
N ASP A 39 7.43 -1.30 9.46
CA ASP A 39 8.08 -2.36 10.25
C ASP A 39 9.06 -1.83 11.31
N ARG A 40 9.64 -0.65 11.09
CA ARG A 40 10.56 0.03 12.02
C ARG A 40 10.43 1.54 11.94
N HIS A 41 10.70 2.21 13.06
CA HIS A 41 10.55 3.67 13.18
C HIS A 41 11.87 4.43 13.31
N ILE A 42 13.02 3.74 13.25
CA ILE A 42 14.34 4.35 13.37
C ILE A 42 15.25 3.80 12.26
N VAL A 43 15.90 4.72 11.54
CA VAL A 43 17.03 4.45 10.64
C VAL A 43 18.23 5.19 11.20
N ASP A 44 19.28 4.46 11.55
CA ASP A 44 20.49 5.00 12.18
C ASP A 44 21.69 4.83 11.26
N PHE A 45 22.12 5.93 10.62
CA PHE A 45 23.29 6.03 9.75
C PHE A 45 24.64 5.90 10.48
N LYS A 46 24.63 5.65 11.79
CA LYS A 46 25.82 5.59 12.64
C LYS A 46 26.63 6.89 12.54
N THR A 47 27.90 6.82 12.89
CA THR A 47 28.82 7.96 12.81
C THR A 47 29.37 8.08 11.39
N LEU A 48 29.16 9.25 10.78
CA LEU A 48 29.72 9.61 9.47
C LEU A 48 30.65 10.82 9.60
N LEU A 49 31.76 10.80 8.85
CA LEU A 49 32.66 11.95 8.71
C LEU A 49 32.10 12.95 7.68
N PRO A 50 32.46 14.25 7.78
CA PRO A 50 32.20 15.21 6.70
C PRO A 50 32.69 14.69 5.34
N GLY A 51 31.86 14.81 4.31
CA GLY A 51 32.12 14.29 2.97
C GLY A 51 31.82 12.79 2.77
N GLN A 52 31.62 12.03 3.85
CA GLN A 52 31.31 10.61 3.76
C GLN A 52 29.91 10.38 3.22
N MET A 53 29.77 9.38 2.35
CA MET A 53 28.49 8.85 1.91
C MET A 53 28.26 7.47 2.53
N MET A 54 27.07 7.27 3.09
CA MET A 54 26.57 5.96 3.45
C MET A 54 25.42 5.61 2.52
N ARG A 55 25.53 4.43 1.91
CA ARG A 55 24.50 3.86 1.05
C ARG A 55 23.90 2.63 1.71
N ASP A 56 22.64 2.37 1.40
CA ASP A 56 22.05 1.03 1.44
C ASP A 56 22.08 0.36 2.83
N MET A 57 21.67 1.08 3.88
CA MET A 57 21.79 0.62 5.28
C MET A 57 20.50 -0.01 5.86
N PRO A 58 20.55 -0.99 6.80
CA PRO A 58 21.44 -2.15 6.94
C PRO A 58 20.76 -3.50 6.66
N ASP A 59 19.43 -3.55 6.45
CA ASP A 59 18.77 -4.79 6.05
C ASP A 59 18.73 -4.81 4.53
N ASN A 60 19.18 -5.91 3.93
CA ASN A 60 19.20 -6.08 2.46
C ASN A 60 17.84 -5.74 1.81
N GLU A 61 16.76 -5.78 2.60
CA GLU A 61 15.40 -5.49 2.16
C GLU A 61 14.93 -4.02 2.33
N GLY A 62 15.54 -3.18 3.18
CA GLY A 62 15.05 -1.81 3.47
C GLY A 62 13.90 -1.74 4.48
N VAL A 63 13.37 -0.53 4.72
CA VAL A 63 12.20 -0.26 5.58
C VAL A 63 10.94 -0.72 4.87
N LYS A 64 10.17 -1.60 5.51
CA LYS A 64 8.94 -2.13 4.93
C LYS A 64 7.74 -1.27 5.33
N VAL A 65 7.01 -0.80 4.33
CA VAL A 65 5.77 -0.04 4.46
C VAL A 65 4.65 -0.87 3.84
N THR A 66 3.66 -1.26 4.64
CA THR A 66 2.52 -2.07 4.20
C THR A 66 1.28 -1.18 4.09
N ALA A 67 0.72 -1.06 2.88
CA ALA A 67 -0.53 -0.36 2.61
C ALA A 67 -1.70 -1.34 2.53
N LYS A 68 -2.79 -1.07 3.26
CA LYS A 68 -4.00 -1.91 3.28
C LYS A 68 -5.24 -1.09 2.95
N SER A 69 -6.05 -1.60 2.04
CA SER A 69 -7.39 -1.09 1.73
C SER A 69 -8.39 -2.22 1.50
N ASN A 70 -9.66 -1.99 1.82
CA ASN A 70 -10.76 -2.89 1.49
C ASN A 70 -11.94 -2.22 0.75
N ASN A 71 -11.81 -0.95 0.36
CA ASN A 71 -12.94 -0.20 -0.21
C ASN A 71 -13.02 -0.28 -1.74
N GLY A 72 -11.97 -0.78 -2.41
CA GLY A 72 -11.93 -0.94 -3.87
C GLY A 72 -11.59 0.33 -4.65
N ASN A 73 -11.19 1.42 -3.98
CA ASN A 73 -10.70 2.63 -4.63
C ASN A 73 -9.20 2.54 -4.96
N GLY A 74 -8.79 3.28 -5.99
CA GLY A 74 -7.39 3.42 -6.31
C GLY A 74 -6.65 4.23 -5.26
N TRP A 75 -5.49 3.75 -4.83
CA TRP A 75 -4.68 4.41 -3.81
C TRP A 75 -3.26 4.67 -4.26
N VAL A 76 -2.64 5.68 -3.67
CA VAL A 76 -1.25 6.08 -3.91
C VAL A 76 -0.50 6.24 -2.59
N LEU A 77 0.79 5.92 -2.61
CA LEU A 77 1.72 6.19 -1.51
C LEU A 77 2.65 7.34 -1.90
N LYS A 78 2.73 8.35 -1.03
CA LYS A 78 3.68 9.46 -1.13
C LYS A 78 4.70 9.40 -0.01
N ILE A 79 5.90 9.90 -0.29
CA ILE A 79 7.00 10.05 0.67
C ILE A 79 7.41 11.52 0.75
N SER A 80 7.74 11.98 1.95
CA SER A 80 8.29 13.32 2.21
C SER A 80 9.18 13.28 3.44
N ASN A 81 9.87 14.39 3.67
CA ASN A 81 10.54 14.68 4.92
C ASN A 81 9.79 15.83 5.62
N LEU A 82 9.56 15.75 6.92
CA LEU A 82 8.84 16.82 7.65
C LEU A 82 9.72 18.04 7.92
N ALA A 83 11.03 17.84 7.99
CA ALA A 83 12.05 18.86 8.13
C ALA A 83 13.33 18.38 7.42
N GLU A 84 14.33 19.24 7.26
CA GLU A 84 15.67 18.76 6.89
C GLU A 84 16.36 18.14 8.11
N LEU A 85 17.41 17.34 7.87
CA LEU A 85 18.26 16.82 8.94
C LEU A 85 18.87 17.98 9.73
N SER A 86 18.57 18.07 11.02
CA SER A 86 18.96 19.22 11.85
C SER A 86 19.60 18.83 13.18
N ASP A 87 20.56 19.64 13.62
CA ASP A 87 21.07 19.68 15.01
C ASP A 87 21.16 21.14 15.47
N GLY A 88 20.18 21.59 16.27
CA GLY A 88 20.01 23.00 16.61
C GLY A 88 19.78 23.86 15.36
N SER A 89 20.66 24.84 15.11
CA SER A 89 20.62 25.71 13.92
C SER A 89 21.36 25.14 12.71
N GLU A 90 22.06 24.02 12.86
CA GLU A 90 22.82 23.41 11.78
C GLU A 90 21.93 22.46 11.00
N LEU A 91 22.01 22.52 9.67
CA LEU A 91 21.21 21.70 8.76
C LEU A 91 22.09 20.89 7.82
N ILE A 92 21.64 19.68 7.49
CA ILE A 92 22.06 18.93 6.30
C ILE A 92 20.88 19.01 5.31
N PRO A 93 21.03 19.76 4.20
CA PRO A 93 19.93 19.96 3.27
C PRO A 93 19.46 18.66 2.61
N ASN A 94 18.17 18.60 2.25
CA ASN A 94 17.55 17.41 1.66
C ASN A 94 18.23 16.92 0.36
N LYS A 95 18.97 17.77 -0.37
CA LYS A 95 19.78 17.37 -1.54
C LYS A 95 20.89 16.35 -1.22
N TYR A 96 21.17 16.13 0.06
CA TYR A 96 22.14 15.17 0.57
C TYR A 96 21.51 13.90 1.15
N PHE A 97 20.17 13.86 1.25
CA PHE A 97 19.41 12.74 1.76
C PHE A 97 18.61 12.13 0.62
N TYR A 98 18.94 10.90 0.25
CA TYR A 98 18.36 10.21 -0.90
C TYR A 98 17.47 9.07 -0.46
N TRP A 99 16.51 8.73 -1.30
CA TRP A 99 15.68 7.55 -1.11
C TRP A 99 15.59 6.73 -2.40
N SER A 100 15.44 5.43 -2.20
CA SER A 100 15.18 4.44 -3.23
C SER A 100 14.27 3.36 -2.67
N GLY A 101 13.98 2.34 -3.46
CA GLY A 101 13.13 1.26 -3.00
C GLY A 101 12.60 0.42 -4.12
N TYR A 102 11.70 -0.49 -3.77
CA TYR A 102 11.04 -1.38 -4.72
C TYR A 102 9.77 -1.95 -4.09
N PRO A 103 8.77 -2.30 -4.91
CA PRO A 103 7.58 -2.99 -4.44
C PRO A 103 7.88 -4.50 -4.24
N SER A 104 7.14 -5.16 -3.35
CA SER A 104 7.29 -6.61 -3.15
C SER A 104 6.93 -7.40 -4.43
N ARG A 105 7.26 -8.70 -4.48
CA ARG A 105 6.92 -9.53 -5.66
C ARG A 105 5.42 -9.71 -5.89
N SER A 106 4.59 -9.56 -4.86
CA SER A 106 3.14 -9.64 -4.96
C SER A 106 2.50 -8.32 -5.37
N ALA A 107 3.27 -7.23 -5.33
CA ALA A 107 2.80 -5.92 -5.72
C ALA A 107 2.80 -5.79 -7.26
N SER A 108 1.76 -5.16 -7.79
CA SER A 108 1.49 -5.10 -9.25
C SER A 108 1.24 -3.68 -9.77
N GLY A 109 1.28 -2.69 -8.88
CA GLY A 109 1.23 -1.27 -9.19
C GLY A 109 2.55 -0.73 -9.73
N THR A 110 2.60 0.60 -9.84
CA THR A 110 3.74 1.32 -10.44
C THR A 110 4.60 1.94 -9.35
N TRP A 111 5.89 1.62 -9.36
CA TRP A 111 6.91 2.27 -8.54
C TRP A 111 7.50 3.48 -9.26
N TYR A 112 7.64 4.60 -8.55
CA TYR A 112 8.09 5.89 -9.11
C TYR A 112 9.48 6.32 -8.62
N GLY A 113 10.06 5.65 -7.63
CA GLY A 113 11.41 5.95 -7.15
C GLY A 113 12.49 5.51 -8.14
N LYS A 114 13.39 6.41 -8.51
CA LYS A 114 14.48 6.24 -9.49
C LYS A 114 15.82 5.85 -8.85
N GLY A 115 15.88 5.88 -7.52
CA GLY A 115 17.08 5.56 -6.74
C GLY A 115 18.14 6.65 -6.68
N THR A 116 17.89 7.79 -7.34
CA THR A 116 18.67 9.02 -7.21
C THR A 116 17.81 10.17 -6.68
N ASP A 117 16.58 9.89 -6.26
CA ASP A 117 15.67 10.90 -5.76
C ASP A 117 16.12 11.39 -4.40
N ASN A 118 16.11 12.71 -4.24
CA ASN A 118 16.28 13.33 -2.95
C ASN A 118 14.96 13.32 -2.17
N LEU A 119 15.07 13.26 -0.84
CA LEU A 119 13.95 13.61 0.01
C LEU A 119 13.53 15.06 -0.28
N SER A 120 12.27 15.36 -0.01
CA SER A 120 11.69 16.70 -0.18
C SER A 120 10.70 16.98 0.93
N LEU A 121 10.55 18.26 1.28
CA LEU A 121 9.48 18.71 2.16
C LEU A 121 8.11 18.60 1.50
N THR A 122 8.08 18.63 0.16
CA THR A 122 6.87 18.40 -0.63
C THR A 122 6.71 16.90 -0.87
N PRO A 123 5.54 16.30 -0.54
CA PRO A 123 5.26 14.91 -0.84
C PRO A 123 5.43 14.56 -2.31
N VAL A 124 6.22 13.53 -2.57
CA VAL A 124 6.47 12.96 -3.89
C VAL A 124 5.81 11.60 -4.00
N LEU A 125 5.23 11.30 -5.16
CA LEU A 125 4.65 9.99 -5.44
C LEU A 125 5.75 8.91 -5.42
N ALA A 126 5.57 7.91 -4.57
CA ALA A 126 6.46 6.75 -4.48
C ALA A 126 5.87 5.52 -5.18
N TYR A 127 4.56 5.31 -5.02
CA TYR A 127 3.86 4.16 -5.57
C TYR A 127 2.41 4.48 -5.91
N SER A 128 1.90 3.90 -6.98
CA SER A 128 0.46 3.91 -7.33
C SER A 128 -0.03 2.47 -7.46
N ALA A 129 -1.09 2.13 -6.75
CA ALA A 129 -1.69 0.81 -6.81
C ALA A 129 -2.24 0.49 -8.20
N SER A 130 -2.20 -0.78 -8.57
CA SER A 130 -2.97 -1.31 -9.71
C SER A 130 -4.37 -1.72 -9.27
N MET A 131 -5.28 -1.94 -10.23
CA MET A 131 -6.65 -2.38 -9.93
C MET A 131 -6.74 -3.66 -9.09
N SER A 132 -5.77 -4.58 -9.23
CA SER A 132 -5.72 -5.80 -8.42
C SER A 132 -5.37 -5.56 -6.95
N GLU A 133 -4.98 -4.33 -6.59
CA GLU A 133 -4.55 -3.95 -5.24
C GLU A 133 -5.50 -2.96 -4.55
N TYR A 134 -6.56 -2.50 -5.24
CA TYR A 134 -7.53 -1.55 -4.69
C TYR A 134 -8.31 -2.15 -3.50
N ASN A 135 -8.37 -3.47 -3.42
CA ASN A 135 -8.77 -4.21 -2.24
C ASN A 135 -7.73 -5.32 -2.00
N ASN A 136 -6.83 -5.08 -1.06
CA ASN A 136 -5.70 -5.99 -0.75
C ASN A 136 -5.72 -6.47 0.71
N TYR A 137 -6.75 -6.15 1.49
CA TYR A 137 -6.93 -6.63 2.85
C TYR A 137 -7.22 -8.15 2.89
N PRO A 138 -6.69 -8.93 3.85
CA PRO A 138 -5.88 -8.53 5.01
C PRO A 138 -4.37 -8.45 4.77
N ALA A 139 -3.87 -8.98 3.64
CA ALA A 139 -2.44 -9.11 3.40
C ALA A 139 -1.75 -7.75 3.24
N GLY A 140 -2.35 -6.83 2.50
CA GLY A 140 -1.77 -5.55 2.12
C GLY A 140 -0.76 -5.66 0.97
N THR A 141 -0.24 -4.50 0.57
CA THR A 141 0.84 -4.36 -0.40
C THR A 141 2.08 -3.89 0.33
N ASP A 142 3.11 -4.75 0.34
CA ASP A 142 4.41 -4.45 0.95
C ASP A 142 5.30 -3.67 -0.02
N LEU A 143 5.85 -2.54 0.45
CA LEU A 143 6.73 -1.65 -0.28
C LEU A 143 8.00 -1.43 0.54
N TYR A 144 9.16 -1.51 -0.10
CA TYR A 144 10.45 -1.46 0.57
C TYR A 144 11.19 -0.17 0.24
N PHE A 145 11.59 0.58 1.26
CA PHE A 145 12.26 1.87 1.14
C PHE A 145 13.68 1.82 1.68
N LYS A 146 14.62 2.37 0.93
CA LYS A 146 16.03 2.48 1.30
C LYS A 146 16.45 3.92 1.31
N PHE A 147 17.43 4.24 2.15
CA PHE A 147 17.86 5.61 2.39
C PHE A 147 19.38 5.70 2.34
N ASP A 148 19.87 6.73 1.63
CA ASP A 148 21.29 7.05 1.56
C ASP A 148 21.53 8.47 2.07
N LEU A 149 22.66 8.70 2.72
CA LEU A 149 23.03 10.01 3.26
C LEU A 149 24.46 10.35 2.87
N LYS A 150 24.66 11.56 2.31
CA LYS A 150 25.98 12.15 2.12
C LYS A 150 26.17 13.33 3.09
N VAL A 151 27.09 13.23 4.02
CA VAL A 151 27.40 14.37 4.89
C VAL A 151 28.13 15.45 4.08
N PRO A 152 27.72 16.72 4.12
CA PRO A 152 28.44 17.81 3.44
C PRO A 152 29.90 17.94 3.91
N ASP A 153 30.82 18.33 3.02
CA ASP A 153 32.27 18.36 3.32
C ASP A 153 32.64 19.30 4.48
N LYS A 154 31.81 20.30 4.77
CA LYS A 154 32.01 21.29 5.84
C LYS A 154 30.97 21.20 6.94
N GLN A 155 30.30 20.05 7.08
CA GLN A 155 29.29 19.85 8.11
C GLN A 155 29.92 19.91 9.51
N LYS A 156 29.28 20.60 10.45
CA LYS A 156 29.69 20.56 11.86
C LYS A 156 29.38 19.19 12.47
N SER A 157 30.13 18.81 13.50
CA SER A 157 29.81 17.63 14.30
C SER A 157 28.51 17.84 15.05
N GLY A 158 27.64 16.83 15.08
CA GLY A 158 26.34 16.92 15.73
C GLY A 158 25.51 15.64 15.59
N ILE A 159 24.35 15.60 16.23
CA ILE A 159 23.36 14.52 16.07
C ILE A 159 22.18 15.05 15.26
N TYR A 160 22.30 14.93 13.95
CA TYR A 160 21.28 15.37 13.00
C TYR A 160 20.10 14.41 12.97
N ARG A 161 18.89 14.95 13.10
CA ARG A 161 17.64 14.15 13.09
C ARG A 161 16.65 14.73 12.08
N SER A 162 15.83 13.86 11.54
CA SER A 162 14.72 14.19 10.65
C SER A 162 13.60 13.17 10.79
N ILE A 163 12.42 13.48 10.27
CA ILE A 163 11.27 12.56 10.24
C ILE A 163 10.82 12.38 8.79
N VAL A 164 10.97 11.17 8.26
CA VAL A 164 10.40 10.78 6.98
C VAL A 164 8.93 10.41 7.19
N ALA A 165 8.05 10.99 6.38
CA ALA A 165 6.62 10.75 6.41
C ALA A 165 6.15 10.00 5.17
N PHE A 166 5.40 8.92 5.40
CA PHE A 166 4.66 8.18 4.38
C PHE A 166 3.18 8.58 4.45
N THR A 167 2.57 8.86 3.30
CA THR A 167 1.16 9.28 3.22
C THR A 167 0.43 8.45 2.20
N LEU A 168 -0.58 7.70 2.66
CA LEU A 168 -1.49 6.96 1.82
C LEU A 168 -2.69 7.84 1.47
N THR A 169 -3.13 7.82 0.21
CA THR A 169 -4.30 8.58 -0.26
C THR A 169 -5.13 7.71 -1.20
N GLU A 170 -6.45 7.83 -1.10
CA GLU A 170 -7.48 7.23 -1.97
C GLU A 170 -8.36 8.32 -2.59
#